data_AF-A0A1C5NQ21-F1
#
_entry.id   AF-A0A1C5NQ21-F1
#
_cell.length_a   1.000
_cell.length_b   1.000
_cell.length_c   1.000
_cell.angle_alpha   90.00
_cell.angle_beta   90.00
_cell.angle_gamma   90.00
#
_symmetry.space_group_name_H-M   'P 1'
#
loop_
_entity.id
_entity.type
_entity.pdbx_description
1 polymer ?
#
loop_
_entity_poly.entity_id
_entity_poly.type
_entity_poly.pdbx_seq_one_letter_code
_entity_poly.pdbx_strand_id
1 'polypeptide(L)'
;MENVKLNDLSGSITLQFFEAMSQRVPIAAIYELYQVLEGLYELGAKNEVAIVLDILILWSDIQYPQLFEKVQRERSLTKDFAGEVLTDLGEILSEYL
;
A
#
# COMPACT_ATOMS: atom_id res chain seq x y z
N MET A 1 8.23 21.45 7.44
CA MET A 1 8.28 20.03 6.99
C MET A 1 8.41 20.06 5.48
N GLU A 2 9.32 19.29 4.90
CA GLU A 2 9.27 19.01 3.46
C GLU A 2 7.85 18.50 3.15
N ASN A 3 7.19 19.06 2.13
CA ASN A 3 5.90 18.57 1.68
C ASN A 3 6.11 17.18 1.08
N VAL A 4 5.98 16.15 1.91
CA VAL A 4 5.96 14.76 1.48
C VAL A 4 4.71 14.58 0.61
N LYS A 5 4.91 14.48 -0.70
CA LYS A 5 3.83 14.14 -1.63
C LYS A 5 3.59 12.62 -1.54
N LEU A 6 2.64 12.25 -0.69
CA LEU A 6 2.33 10.84 -0.40
C LEU A 6 1.86 10.07 -1.64
N ASN A 7 1.12 10.74 -2.52
CA ASN A 7 0.68 10.20 -3.81
C ASN A 7 1.84 9.87 -4.76
N ASP A 8 2.86 10.73 -4.84
CA ASP A 8 4.05 10.47 -5.66
C ASP A 8 4.84 9.28 -5.08
N LEU A 9 4.87 9.16 -3.74
CA LEU A 9 5.52 8.05 -3.05
C LEU A 9 4.75 6.74 -3.22
N SER A 10 3.43 6.74 -3.05
CA SER A 10 2.58 5.55 -3.21
C SER A 10 2.70 5.02 -4.64
N GLY A 11 2.57 5.89 -5.66
CA GLY A 11 2.72 5.47 -7.06
C GLY A 11 4.09 4.83 -7.36
N SER A 12 5.16 5.27 -6.69
CA SER A 12 6.50 4.67 -6.85
C SER A 12 6.65 3.28 -6.21
N ILE A 13 5.79 2.95 -5.24
CA ILE A 13 5.85 1.71 -4.45
C ILE A 13 4.79 0.71 -4.91
N THR A 14 3.54 1.15 -5.11
CA THR A 14 2.38 0.26 -5.24
C THR A 14 2.48 -0.68 -6.44
N LEU A 15 2.99 -0.20 -7.59
CA LEU A 15 3.18 -1.05 -8.77
C LEU A 15 4.22 -2.15 -8.52
N GLN A 16 5.41 -1.78 -8.01
CA GLN A 16 6.46 -2.75 -7.70
C GLN A 16 6.00 -3.75 -6.65
N PHE A 17 5.26 -3.27 -5.64
CA PHE A 17 4.65 -4.10 -4.61
C PHE A 17 3.66 -5.12 -5.22
N PHE A 18 2.76 -4.66 -6.09
CA PHE A 18 1.80 -5.52 -6.79
C PHE A 18 2.52 -6.57 -7.64
N GLU A 19 3.49 -6.14 -8.46
CA GLU A 19 4.27 -7.04 -9.31
C GLU A 19 4.98 -8.12 -8.47
N ALA A 20 5.63 -7.73 -7.38
CA ALA A 20 6.30 -8.66 -6.47
C ALA A 20 5.33 -9.66 -5.81
N MET A 21 4.14 -9.22 -5.40
CA MET A 21 3.11 -10.12 -4.88
C MET A 21 2.58 -11.07 -5.95
N SER A 22 2.31 -10.57 -7.16
CA SER A 22 1.73 -11.35 -8.27
C SER A 22 2.61 -12.51 -8.73
N GLN A 23 3.93 -12.42 -8.50
CA GLN A 23 4.87 -13.52 -8.76
C GLN A 23 4.70 -14.69 -7.80
N ARG A 24 4.11 -14.48 -6.63
CA ARG A 24 4.03 -15.46 -5.52
C ARG A 24 2.60 -15.85 -5.17
N VAL A 25 1.64 -14.98 -5.46
CA VAL A 25 0.24 -15.10 -5.05
C VAL A 25 -0.66 -14.95 -6.27
N PRO A 26 -1.70 -15.80 -6.45
CA PRO A 26 -2.68 -15.62 -7.52
C PRO A 26 -3.38 -14.25 -7.45
N ILE A 27 -3.60 -13.61 -8.60
CA ILE A 27 -4.25 -12.29 -8.69
C ILE A 27 -5.61 -12.26 -7.96
N ALA A 28 -6.40 -13.33 -8.04
CA ALA A 28 -7.67 -13.44 -7.33
C ALA A 28 -7.52 -13.31 -5.80
N ALA A 29 -6.48 -13.91 -5.21
CA ALA A 29 -6.22 -13.79 -3.78
C ALA A 29 -5.68 -12.41 -3.40
N ILE A 30 -4.93 -11.75 -4.30
CA ILE A 30 -4.52 -10.34 -4.12
C ILE A 30 -5.74 -9.42 -4.13
N TYR A 31 -6.69 -9.67 -5.02
CA TYR A 31 -7.93 -8.92 -5.09
C TYR A 31 -8.80 -9.09 -3.84
N GLU A 32 -8.96 -10.33 -3.35
CA GLU A 32 -9.67 -10.59 -2.09
C GLU A 32 -8.99 -9.88 -0.90
N LEU A 33 -7.65 -9.90 -0.83
CA LEU A 33 -6.90 -9.18 0.19
C LEU A 33 -7.15 -7.67 0.11
N TYR A 34 -7.10 -7.09 -1.10
CA TYR A 34 -7.40 -5.67 -1.32
C TYR A 34 -8.81 -5.32 -0.81
N GLN A 35 -9.84 -6.10 -1.19
CA GLN A 35 -11.21 -5.85 -0.73
C GLN A 35 -11.33 -5.88 0.80
N VAL A 36 -10.66 -6.81 1.47
CA VAL A 36 -10.64 -6.88 2.94
C VAL A 36 -9.98 -5.64 3.55
N LEU A 37 -8.82 -5.23 3.02
CA LEU A 37 -8.08 -4.08 3.55
C LEU A 37 -8.80 -2.77 3.29
N GLU A 38 -9.39 -2.59 2.11
CA GLU A 38 -10.20 -1.42 1.76
C GLU A 38 -11.43 -1.32 2.66
N GLY A 39 -12.20 -2.40 2.80
CA GLY A 39 -13.37 -2.40 3.68
C GLY A 39 -13.02 -2.09 5.14
N LEU A 40 -11.91 -2.62 5.65
CA LEU A 40 -11.43 -2.27 7.00
C LEU A 40 -11.02 -0.79 7.12
N TYR A 41 -10.38 -0.26 6.08
CA TYR A 41 -9.94 1.14 6.05
C TYR A 41 -11.15 2.10 6.07
N GLU A 42 -12.17 1.81 5.27
CA GLU A 42 -13.44 2.56 5.21
C GLU A 42 -14.21 2.51 6.53
N LEU A 43 -14.18 1.37 7.23
CA LEU A 43 -14.76 1.20 8.57
C LEU A 43 -13.97 1.90 9.69
N GLY A 44 -12.84 2.55 9.35
CA GLY A 44 -12.06 3.35 10.29
C GLY A 44 -10.89 2.60 10.94
N ALA A 45 -10.63 1.34 10.60
CA ALA A 45 -9.48 0.56 11.07
C ALA A 45 -8.17 0.96 10.35
N LYS A 46 -7.95 2.28 10.18
CA LYS A 46 -6.85 2.83 9.38
C LYS A 46 -5.48 2.45 9.93
N ASN A 47 -5.34 2.32 11.25
CA ASN A 47 -4.05 1.96 11.85
C ASN A 47 -3.69 0.52 11.53
N GLU A 48 -4.67 -0.38 11.65
CA GLU A 48 -4.53 -1.81 11.44
C GLU A 48 -4.18 -2.07 9.98
N VAL A 49 -4.90 -1.44 9.06
CA VAL A 49 -4.61 -1.52 7.61
C VAL A 49 -3.22 -0.98 7.31
N ALA A 50 -2.83 0.16 7.87
CA ALA A 50 -1.50 0.73 7.67
C ALA A 50 -0.40 -0.22 8.15
N ILE A 51 -0.55 -0.86 9.32
CA ILE A 51 0.41 -1.85 9.83
C ILE A 51 0.52 -3.05 8.90
N VAL A 52 -0.62 -3.58 8.42
CA VAL A 52 -0.62 -4.73 7.52
C VAL A 52 0.07 -4.39 6.20
N LEU A 53 -0.29 -3.27 5.56
CA LEU A 53 0.33 -2.84 4.31
C LEU A 53 1.82 -2.59 4.47
N ASP A 54 2.25 -1.95 5.56
CA ASP A 54 3.66 -1.69 5.82
C ASP A 54 4.48 -3.00 5.92
N ILE A 55 3.96 -4.00 6.63
CA ILE A 55 4.60 -5.33 6.72
C ILE A 55 4.65 -6.01 5.35
N LEU A 56 3.56 -5.98 4.60
CA LEU A 56 3.49 -6.61 3.28
C LEU A 56 4.48 -5.96 2.29
N ILE A 57 4.58 -4.62 2.31
CA ILE A 57 5.53 -3.88 1.48
C ILE A 57 6.97 -4.24 1.89
N LEU A 58 7.28 -4.28 3.19
CA LEU A 58 8.62 -4.67 3.66
C LEU A 58 8.99 -6.12 3.28
N TRP A 59 8.01 -7.02 3.18
CA TRP A 59 8.23 -8.41 2.77
C TRP A 59 8.23 -8.64 1.26
N SER A 60 7.86 -7.64 0.47
CA SER A 60 7.81 -7.74 -0.99
C SER A 60 9.19 -7.73 -1.65
N ASP A 61 10.27 -7.50 -0.89
CA ASP A 61 11.66 -7.49 -1.38
C ASP A 61 11.88 -6.51 -2.55
N ILE A 62 11.20 -5.36 -2.48
CA ILE A 62 11.33 -4.25 -3.44
C ILE A 62 12.27 -3.17 -2.90
N GLN A 63 12.82 -2.35 -3.81
CA GLN A 63 13.52 -1.14 -3.39
C GLN A 63 12.51 -0.03 -3.09
N TYR A 64 12.54 0.49 -1.86
CA TYR A 64 11.70 1.61 -1.45
C TYR A 64 12.52 2.92 -1.34
N PRO A 65 11.93 4.08 -1.70
CA PRO A 65 12.58 5.37 -1.52
C PRO A 65 12.86 5.67 -0.03
N GLN A 66 13.92 6.43 0.27
CA GLN A 66 14.23 6.88 1.64
C GLN A 66 13.06 7.63 2.33
N LEU A 67 12.19 8.23 1.52
CA LEU A 67 10.99 8.91 2.00
C LEU A 67 9.99 7.96 2.66
N PHE A 68 10.00 6.68 2.28
CA PHE A 68 9.19 5.63 2.90
C PHE A 68 9.55 5.44 4.38
N GLU A 69 10.85 5.39 4.71
CA GLU A 69 11.29 5.30 6.12
C GLU A 69 10.85 6.50 6.96
N LYS A 70 10.77 7.70 6.36
CA LYS A 70 10.25 8.89 7.05
C LYS A 70 8.75 8.75 7.33
N VAL A 71 7.98 8.25 6.37
CA VAL A 71 6.54 7.98 6.51
C VAL A 71 6.25 6.91 7.57
N GLN A 72 7.08 5.88 7.68
CA GLN A 72 6.93 4.82 8.68
C GLN A 72 7.13 5.32 10.13
N ARG A 73 7.93 6.37 10.34
CA ARG A 73 8.18 6.92 11.67
C ARG A 73 7.04 7.80 12.20
N GLU A 74 6.13 8.24 11.33
CA GLU A 74 5.03 9.14 11.67
C GLU A 74 3.68 8.45 11.44
N ARG A 75 3.03 8.01 12.54
CA ARG A 75 1.78 7.23 12.50
C ARG A 75 0.63 7.90 11.75
N SER A 76 0.57 9.24 11.70
CA SER A 76 -0.41 9.95 10.88
C SER A 76 -0.13 9.78 9.39
N LEU A 77 1.13 9.94 8.98
CA LEU A 77 1.56 9.77 7.58
C LEU A 77 1.41 8.32 7.11
N THR A 78 1.68 7.34 7.96
CA THR A 78 1.51 5.92 7.60
C THR A 78 0.06 5.59 7.26
N LYS A 79 -0.91 6.22 7.93
CA LYS A 79 -2.34 6.04 7.65
C LYS A 79 -2.77 6.67 6.34
N ASP A 80 -2.32 7.90 6.09
CA ASP A 80 -2.65 8.60 4.86
C ASP A 80 -1.99 7.88 3.67
N PHE A 81 -0.72 7.47 3.83
CA PHE A 81 -0.02 6.63 2.85
C PHE A 81 -0.74 5.32 2.56
N ALA A 82 -1.24 4.62 3.58
CA ALA A 82 -2.02 3.39 3.38
C ALA A 82 -3.27 3.63 2.52
N GLY A 83 -3.93 4.78 2.66
CA GLY A 83 -5.06 5.15 1.80
C GLY A 83 -4.65 5.36 0.35
N GLU A 84 -3.51 6.03 0.10
CA GLU A 84 -2.97 6.21 -1.25
C GLU A 84 -2.58 4.85 -1.87
N VAL A 85 -1.90 3.97 -1.13
CA VAL A 85 -1.56 2.62 -1.61
C VAL A 85 -2.80 1.80 -1.96
N LEU A 86 -3.87 1.86 -1.16
CA LEU A 86 -5.12 1.17 -1.49
C LEU A 86 -5.77 1.73 -2.76
N THR A 87 -5.75 3.05 -2.94
CA THR A 87 -6.29 3.70 -4.14
C THR A 87 -5.53 3.23 -5.38
N ASP A 88 -4.21 3.34 -5.36
CA ASP A 88 -3.34 2.90 -6.44
C ASP A 88 -3.49 1.39 -6.73
N LEU A 89 -3.62 0.56 -5.69
CA LEU A 89 -3.77 -0.88 -5.84
C LEU A 89 -5.13 -1.24 -6.45
N GLY A 90 -6.19 -0.53 -6.09
CA GLY A 90 -7.51 -0.66 -6.69
C GLY A 90 -7.50 -0.30 -8.18
N GLU A 91 -6.82 0.79 -8.55
CA GLU A 91 -6.61 1.18 -9.95
C GLU A 91 -5.88 0.08 -10.72
N ILE A 92 -4.75 -0.42 -10.20
CA ILE A 92 -4.01 -1.52 -10.82
C ILE A 92 -4.91 -2.74 -11.01
N LEU A 93 -5.59 -3.19 -9.96
CA LEU A 93 -6.43 -4.40 -10.01
C LEU A 93 -7.59 -4.27 -10.99
N SER A 94 -8.11 -3.05 -11.22
CA SER A 94 -9.15 -2.79 -12.20
C SER A 94 -8.72 -3.05 -13.66
N GLU A 95 -7.41 -3.06 -13.94
CA GLU A 95 -6.88 -3.37 -15.28
C GLU A 95 -6.80 -4.89 -15.54
N TYR A 96 -6.90 -5.72 -14.50
CA TYR A 96 -6.75 -7.18 -14.58
C TYR A 96 -8.08 -7.96 -14.41
N LEU A 97 -9.19 -7.26 -14.16
CA LEU A 97 -10.54 -7.81 -13.96
C LEU A 97 -11.49 -7.42 -15.10
#